data_AF-A0A7C6Y3L8-F1
#
_entry.id   AF-A0A7C6Y3L8-F1
#
_cell.length_a   1.000
_cell.length_b   1.000
_cell.length_c   1.000
_cell.angle_alpha   90.00
_cell.angle_beta   90.00
_cell.angle_gamma   90.00
#
_symmetry.space_group_name_H-M   'P 1'
#
loop_
_entity.id
_entity.type
_entity.pdbx_description
1 polymer ?
#
loop_
_entity_poly.entity_id
_entity_poly.type
_entity_poly.pdbx_seq_one_letter_code
_entity_poly.pdbx_strand_id
1 'polypeptide(L)'
;GALTGGVSIPIVSENGDKFSTSWKYGIFLSGDHPVIRIQNQTVKNGKKLLVTKESYGNALVPFLTDHYEEVYVVDPREFNASGKPSLNLTKKAKEWGITDIACVNYAFSATSSGFMNMLASLFPAN
;
A
#
# COMPACT_ATOMS: atom_id res chain seq x y z
N GLY A 1 10.17 11.78 6.11
CA GLY A 1 10.08 12.88 5.13
C GLY A 1 8.63 13.19 4.83
N ALA A 2 8.31 14.35 4.26
CA ALA A 2 6.96 14.62 3.79
C ALA A 2 6.66 13.75 2.56
N LEU A 3 5.46 13.17 2.48
CA LEU A 3 4.98 12.45 1.29
C LEU A 3 4.48 13.49 0.27
N THR A 4 5.38 13.99 -0.56
CA THR A 4 5.12 15.02 -1.58
C THR A 4 5.57 14.52 -2.96
N GLY A 5 4.97 15.04 -4.04
CA GLY A 5 5.35 14.66 -5.41
C GLY A 5 4.70 13.37 -5.95
N GLY A 6 3.47 13.06 -5.52
CA GLY A 6 2.72 11.92 -6.04
C GLY A 6 2.36 12.06 -7.53
N VAL A 7 2.19 10.92 -8.21
CA VAL A 7 1.72 10.82 -9.59
C VAL A 7 0.39 10.06 -9.62
N SER A 8 -0.47 10.37 -10.60
CA SER A 8 -1.71 9.62 -10.81
C SER A 8 -1.40 8.31 -11.51
N ILE A 9 -1.94 7.21 -10.99
CA ILE A 9 -1.80 5.86 -11.54
C ILE A 9 -3.17 5.19 -11.65
N PRO A 10 -3.41 4.33 -12.64
CA PRO A 10 -4.62 3.53 -12.70
C PRO A 10 -4.67 2.50 -11.55
N ILE A 11 -5.84 2.32 -10.96
CA ILE A 11 -6.08 1.25 -9.97
C ILE A 11 -6.01 -0.12 -10.65
N VAL A 12 -6.66 -0.23 -11.82
CA VAL A 12 -6.53 -1.33 -12.78
C VAL A 12 -6.33 -0.71 -14.16
N SER A 13 -5.23 -1.05 -14.84
CA SER A 13 -4.93 -0.55 -16.18
C SER A 13 -5.83 -1.21 -17.23
N GLU A 14 -6.51 -0.40 -18.05
CA GLU A 14 -7.32 -0.86 -19.18
C GLU A 14 -6.49 -1.33 -20.39
N ASN A 15 -5.19 -1.03 -20.39
CA ASN A 15 -4.26 -1.34 -21.49
C ASN A 15 -3.23 -2.42 -21.09
N GLY A 16 -3.62 -3.37 -20.24
CA GLY A 16 -2.73 -4.44 -19.77
C GLY A 16 -2.24 -5.36 -20.89
N ASP A 17 -2.95 -5.42 -22.02
CA ASP A 17 -2.54 -6.09 -23.25
C ASP A 17 -1.23 -5.51 -23.82
N LYS A 18 -1.01 -4.20 -23.66
CA LYS A 18 0.20 -3.50 -24.13
C LYS A 18 1.44 -3.74 -23.27
N PHE A 19 1.27 -4.30 -22.07
CA PHE A 19 2.42 -4.57 -21.21
C PHE A 19 3.22 -5.77 -21.71
N SER A 20 4.53 -5.79 -21.43
CA SER A 20 5.37 -6.93 -21.80
C SER A 20 4.93 -8.19 -21.04
N THR A 21 5.22 -9.37 -21.59
CA THR A 21 4.84 -10.64 -20.95
C THR A 21 5.43 -10.78 -19.54
N SER A 22 6.64 -10.26 -19.32
CA SER A 22 7.32 -10.29 -18.01
C SER A 22 6.75 -9.30 -16.99
N TRP A 23 5.89 -8.39 -17.42
CA TRP A 23 5.28 -7.36 -16.60
C TRP A 23 3.82 -7.30 -17.01
N LYS A 24 3.04 -8.35 -16.75
CA LYS A 24 1.57 -8.27 -16.83
C LYS A 24 0.94 -7.89 -15.50
N TYR A 25 1.62 -8.21 -14.40
CA TYR A 25 1.04 -8.14 -13.06
C TYR A 25 0.78 -6.73 -12.54
N GLY A 26 1.58 -5.73 -12.88
CA GLY A 26 1.30 -4.35 -12.44
C GLY A 26 0.12 -3.69 -13.18
N ILE A 27 -0.69 -4.47 -13.93
CA ILE A 27 -2.03 -4.02 -14.35
C ILE A 27 -2.77 -3.49 -13.11
N PHE A 28 -2.50 -4.09 -11.96
CA PHE A 28 -2.90 -3.62 -10.65
C PHE A 28 -1.92 -2.59 -10.10
N LEU A 29 -2.44 -1.41 -9.76
CA LEU A 29 -1.74 -0.33 -9.05
C LEU A 29 -0.43 0.15 -9.70
N SER A 30 -0.18 -0.17 -10.98
CA SER A 30 1.10 0.10 -11.64
C SER A 30 2.33 -0.50 -10.92
N GLY A 31 2.12 -1.52 -10.09
CA GLY A 31 3.16 -2.19 -9.31
C GLY A 31 3.29 -1.67 -7.88
N ASP A 32 4.52 -1.64 -7.38
CA ASP A 32 4.81 -1.31 -5.98
C ASP A 32 5.24 0.15 -5.83
N HIS A 33 4.56 0.86 -4.93
CA HIS A 33 4.81 2.26 -4.62
C HIS A 33 4.94 2.44 -3.10
N PRO A 34 5.74 3.40 -2.61
CA PRO A 34 5.91 3.63 -1.18
C PRO A 34 4.57 3.86 -0.46
N VAL A 35 3.74 4.75 -1.03
CA VAL A 35 2.38 5.01 -0.56
C VAL A 35 1.47 5.22 -1.77
N ILE A 36 0.29 4.61 -1.74
CA ILE A 36 -0.82 4.92 -2.66
C ILE A 36 -1.99 5.40 -1.80
N ARG A 37 -2.67 6.45 -2.24
CA ARG A 37 -3.93 6.91 -1.66
C ARG A 37 -5.00 6.82 -2.72
N ILE A 38 -6.03 6.03 -2.46
CA ILE A 38 -7.21 5.87 -3.30
C ILE A 38 -8.37 6.56 -2.60
N GLN A 39 -9.05 7.47 -3.29
CA GLN A 39 -10.23 8.16 -2.79
C GLN A 39 -11.46 7.73 -3.59
N ASN A 40 -12.43 7.12 -2.92
CA ASN A 40 -13.67 6.71 -3.55
C ASN A 40 -14.64 7.89 -3.63
N GLN A 41 -15.14 8.17 -4.84
CA GLN A 41 -16.06 9.29 -5.08
C GLN A 41 -17.49 8.99 -4.63
N THR A 42 -17.90 7.72 -4.60
CA THR A 42 -19.30 7.29 -4.36
C THR A 42 -19.53 6.69 -2.97
N VAL A 43 -18.54 6.00 -2.39
CA VAL A 43 -18.64 5.48 -1.01
C VAL A 43 -18.53 6.63 -0.03
N LYS A 44 -19.47 6.72 0.93
CA LYS A 44 -19.56 7.77 1.98
C LYS A 44 -19.93 7.20 3.35
N ASN A 45 -19.11 6.28 3.87
CA ASN A 45 -19.38 5.52 5.10
C ASN A 45 -18.43 5.83 6.27
N GLY A 46 -17.57 6.83 6.15
CA GLY A 46 -16.56 7.19 7.15
C GLY A 46 -15.40 6.21 7.32
N LYS A 47 -15.37 5.10 6.57
CA LYS A 47 -14.35 4.05 6.73
C LYS A 47 -13.11 4.34 5.89
N LYS A 48 -11.94 4.25 6.50
CA LYS A 48 -10.64 4.44 5.86
C LYS A 48 -9.73 3.26 6.16
N LEU A 49 -9.34 2.55 5.11
CA LEU A 49 -8.51 1.35 5.21
C LEU A 49 -7.04 1.69 5.04
N LEU A 50 -6.20 1.15 5.92
CA LEU A 50 -4.76 1.04 5.70
C LEU A 50 -4.40 -0.39 5.33
N VAL A 51 -3.80 -0.58 4.16
CA VAL A 51 -3.26 -1.84 3.69
C VAL A 51 -1.73 -1.79 3.80
N THR A 52 -1.14 -2.67 4.60
CA THR A 52 0.30 -2.95 4.52
C THR A 52 0.50 -4.17 3.64
N LYS A 53 1.33 -4.07 2.60
CA LYS A 53 1.48 -5.14 1.63
C LYS A 53 2.85 -5.20 0.99
N GLU A 54 3.16 -6.33 0.38
CA GLU A 54 4.11 -6.44 -0.74
C GLU A 54 3.36 -6.70 -2.06
N SER A 55 4.07 -6.91 -3.16
CA SER A 55 3.53 -7.14 -4.51
C SER A 55 2.23 -7.97 -4.59
N TYR A 56 2.07 -9.02 -3.79
CA TYR A 56 0.87 -9.86 -3.76
C TYR A 56 -0.42 -9.07 -3.47
N GLY A 57 -0.34 -8.01 -2.66
CA GLY A 57 -1.48 -7.17 -2.33
C GLY A 57 -2.02 -6.34 -3.49
N ASN A 58 -1.23 -6.12 -4.55
CA ASN A 58 -1.64 -5.27 -5.68
C ASN A 58 -2.96 -5.75 -6.30
N ALA A 59 -3.10 -7.07 -6.52
CA ALA A 59 -4.32 -7.63 -7.10
C ALA A 59 -5.53 -7.59 -6.16
N LEU A 60 -5.32 -7.54 -4.84
CA LEU A 60 -6.42 -7.53 -3.87
C LEU A 60 -7.00 -6.12 -3.66
N VAL A 61 -6.14 -5.10 -3.60
CA VAL A 61 -6.54 -3.72 -3.26
C VAL A 61 -7.71 -3.19 -4.10
N PRO A 62 -7.79 -3.39 -5.43
CA PRO A 62 -8.91 -2.92 -6.24
C PRO A 62 -10.27 -3.41 -5.72
N PHE A 63 -10.36 -4.62 -5.20
CA PHE A 63 -11.62 -5.16 -4.67
C PHE A 63 -12.01 -4.55 -3.33
N LEU A 64 -11.08 -3.92 -2.62
CA LEU A 64 -11.35 -3.25 -1.35
C LEU A 64 -11.91 -1.85 -1.57
N THR A 65 -11.68 -1.22 -2.74
CA THR A 65 -12.04 0.20 -2.94
C THR A 65 -13.53 0.46 -2.90
N ASP A 66 -14.38 -0.53 -3.19
CA ASP A 66 -15.84 -0.39 -3.16
C ASP A 66 -16.43 -0.41 -1.74
N HIS A 67 -15.61 -0.67 -0.72
CA HIS A 67 -16.06 -0.81 0.67
C HIS A 67 -15.62 0.34 1.58
N TYR A 68 -14.69 1.19 1.14
CA TYR A 68 -14.06 2.22 1.96
C TYR A 68 -14.08 3.58 1.24
N GLU A 69 -14.24 4.67 2.00
CA GLU A 69 -14.10 6.04 1.49
C GLU A 69 -12.69 6.32 1.00
N GLU A 70 -11.69 5.87 1.76
CA GLU A 70 -10.28 6.00 1.41
C GLU A 70 -9.54 4.67 1.65
N VAL A 71 -8.67 4.30 0.71
CA VAL A 71 -7.74 3.17 0.88
C VAL A 71 -6.31 3.70 0.76
N TYR A 72 -5.53 3.51 1.82
CA TYR A 72 -4.11 3.84 1.87
C TYR A 72 -3.33 2.55 1.76
N VAL A 73 -2.45 2.43 0.78
CA VAL A 73 -1.59 1.27 0.59
C VAL A 73 -0.16 1.68 0.91
N VAL A 74 0.51 0.94 1.78
CA VAL A 74 1.89 1.20 2.20
C VAL A 74 2.73 -0.05 1.96
N ASP A 75 3.85 0.14 1.27
CA ASP A 75 4.86 -0.91 1.07
C ASP A 75 5.99 -0.77 2.09
N PRO A 76 6.14 -1.70 3.06
CA PRO A 76 7.16 -1.59 4.10
C PRO A 76 8.59 -1.57 3.58
N ARG A 77 8.83 -2.13 2.38
CA ARG A 77 10.16 -2.17 1.79
C ARG A 77 10.70 -0.78 1.49
N GLU A 78 9.84 0.23 1.39
CA GLU A 78 10.20 1.58 0.95
C GLU A 78 10.55 2.56 2.08
N PHE A 79 10.68 2.10 3.32
CA PHE A 79 10.92 2.99 4.47
C PHE A 79 11.96 2.46 5.46
N ASN A 80 12.47 3.39 6.28
CA ASN A 80 13.28 3.11 7.47
C ASN A 80 14.54 2.24 7.22
N ALA A 81 15.05 2.26 5.99
CA ALA A 81 16.30 1.62 5.59
C ALA A 81 17.28 2.68 5.04
N SER A 82 18.55 2.31 4.90
CA SER A 82 19.58 3.21 4.37
C SER A 82 19.16 3.77 3.00
N GLY A 83 19.18 5.09 2.85
CA GLY A 83 18.77 5.79 1.62
C GLY A 83 17.27 5.90 1.39
N LYS A 84 16.42 5.38 2.30
CA LYS A 84 14.96 5.44 2.21
C LYS A 84 14.35 6.44 3.19
N PRO A 85 13.17 7.02 2.87
CA PRO A 85 12.51 7.94 3.80
C PRO A 85 12.07 7.25 5.09
N SER A 86 12.01 8.01 6.18
CA SER A 86 11.45 7.49 7.44
C SER A 86 9.92 7.59 7.48
N LEU A 87 9.28 6.56 8.03
CA LEU A 87 7.84 6.47 8.26
C LEU A 87 7.53 5.90 9.64
N ASN A 88 6.73 6.62 10.43
CA ASN A 88 6.05 6.08 11.60
C ASN A 88 4.59 5.84 11.22
N LEU A 89 4.24 4.57 11.01
CA LEU A 89 2.94 4.18 10.47
C LEU A 89 1.82 4.42 11.46
N THR A 90 2.08 4.24 12.76
CA THR A 90 1.07 4.50 13.82
C THR A 90 0.69 5.97 13.87
N LYS A 91 1.67 6.87 13.78
CA LYS A 91 1.43 8.32 13.72
C LYS A 91 0.66 8.68 12.45
N LYS A 92 1.06 8.14 11.30
CA LYS A 92 0.39 8.42 10.02
C LYS A 92 -1.03 7.88 9.95
N ALA A 93 -1.29 6.68 10.48
CA ALA A 93 -2.63 6.12 10.55
C ALA A 93 -3.58 7.03 11.35
N LYS A 94 -3.12 7.60 12.47
CA LYS A 94 -3.88 8.60 13.25
C LYS A 94 -4.12 9.88 12.45
N GLU A 95 -3.09 10.42 11.80
CA GLU A 95 -3.21 11.64 10.98
C GLU A 95 -4.16 11.46 9.78
N TRP A 96 -4.21 10.27 9.18
CA TRP A 96 -5.10 9.96 8.06
C TRP A 96 -6.53 9.59 8.51
N GLY A 97 -6.75 9.36 9.80
CA GLY A 97 -8.03 8.93 10.34
C GLY A 97 -8.38 7.49 9.93
N ILE A 98 -7.40 6.60 9.90
CA ILE A 98 -7.59 5.19 9.57
C ILE A 98 -8.51 4.52 10.60
N THR A 99 -9.52 3.79 10.10
CA THR A 99 -10.49 3.05 10.92
C THR A 99 -10.23 1.55 10.92
N ASP A 100 -9.66 1.03 9.83
CA ASP A 100 -9.45 -0.39 9.60
C ASP A 100 -8.04 -0.65 9.07
N ILE A 101 -7.45 -1.79 9.42
CA ILE A 101 -6.11 -2.19 8.97
C ILE A 101 -6.19 -3.60 8.37
N ALA A 102 -5.57 -3.77 7.21
CA ALA A 102 -5.34 -5.07 6.59
C ALA A 102 -3.83 -5.27 6.32
N CYS A 103 -3.31 -6.43 6.72
CA CYS A 103 -1.95 -6.84 6.41
C CYS A 103 -2.00 -7.94 5.36
N VAL A 104 -1.53 -7.66 4.15
CA VAL A 104 -1.69 -8.53 2.98
C VAL A 104 -0.32 -8.90 2.45
N ASN A 105 0.19 -10.05 2.89
CA ASN A 105 1.49 -10.56 2.49
C ASN A 105 1.36 -12.04 2.11
N TYR A 106 2.10 -12.45 1.08
CA TYR A 106 2.28 -13.85 0.78
C TYR A 106 2.87 -14.61 1.98
N ALA A 107 2.43 -15.86 2.20
CA ALA A 107 2.76 -16.65 3.39
C ALA A 107 4.28 -16.74 3.65
N PHE A 108 5.10 -16.83 2.60
CA PHE A 108 6.56 -16.91 2.77
C PHE A 108 7.19 -15.56 3.15
N SER A 109 6.60 -14.44 2.73
CA SER A 109 7.03 -13.11 3.18
C SER A 109 6.77 -12.94 4.68
N ALA A 110 5.67 -13.50 5.18
CA ALA A 110 5.37 -13.50 6.61
C ALA A 110 6.35 -14.34 7.44
N THR A 111 7.02 -15.33 6.84
CA THR A 111 8.09 -16.11 7.49
C THR A 111 9.49 -15.55 7.27
N SER A 112 9.64 -14.52 6.43
CA SER A 112 10.94 -13.92 6.12
C SER A 112 11.32 -12.87 7.16
N SER A 113 12.38 -13.10 7.92
CA SER A 113 12.91 -12.12 8.89
C SER A 113 13.23 -10.79 8.24
N GLY A 114 13.71 -10.77 7.00
CA GLY A 114 14.02 -9.54 6.28
C GLY A 114 12.79 -8.66 6.06
N PHE A 115 11.71 -9.23 5.53
CA PHE A 115 10.45 -8.51 5.32
C PHE A 115 9.80 -8.13 6.66
N MET A 116 9.77 -9.05 7.62
CA MET A 116 9.17 -8.79 8.93
C MET A 116 9.92 -7.71 9.71
N ASN A 117 11.24 -7.59 9.58
CA ASN A 117 12.01 -6.48 10.14
C ASN A 117 11.66 -5.15 9.48
N MET A 118 11.47 -5.12 8.16
CA MET A 118 11.03 -3.91 7.44
C MET A 118 9.63 -3.48 7.90
N LEU A 119 8.69 -4.43 8.00
CA LEU A 119 7.35 -4.18 8.54
C LEU A 119 7.41 -3.68 10.00
N ALA A 120 8.15 -4.36 10.87
CA ALA A 120 8.31 -3.99 12.26
C ALA A 120 8.92 -2.59 12.43
N SER A 121 9.84 -2.20 11.55
CA SER A 121 10.49 -0.88 11.59
C SER A 121 9.50 0.28 11.42
N LEU A 122 8.32 0.05 10.83
CA LEU A 122 7.30 1.07 10.66
C LEU A 122 6.60 1.45 11.97
N PHE A 123 6.73 0.61 12.99
CA PHE A 123 6.11 0.78 14.30
C PHE A 123 7.15 1.32 15.29
N PRO A 124 6.73 2.13 16.28
CA PRO A 124 7.62 2.51 17.37
C PRO A 124 8.12 1.27 18.11
N ALA A 125 9.37 1.32 18.59
CA ALA A 125 9.85 0.33 19.55
C ALA A 125 9.03 0.44 20.85
N ASN A 126 8.69 -0.71 21.43
CA ASN A 126 8.03 -0.80 22.74
C ASN A 126 8.99 -0.43 23.88
#